data_AF-A0A522A0W5-F1
#
_entry.id   AF-A0A522A0W5-F1
#
_cell.length_a   1.000
_cell.length_b   1.000
_cell.length_c   1.000
_cell.angle_alpha   90.00
_cell.angle_beta   90.00
_cell.angle_gamma   90.00
#
_symmetry.space_group_name_H-M   'P 1'
#
loop_
_entity.id
_entity.type
_entity.pdbx_description
1 polymer ?
#
loop_
_entity_poly.entity_id
_entity_poly.type
_entity_poly.pdbx_seq_one_letter_code
_entity_poly.pdbx_strand_id
1 'polypeptide(L)'
;MNHVKDLTENFSTLSKALVILAPLFAGCLLGSLFLASLYRFVLCERWLRTLMVFVAFSFFGMTVGMFVGASSQPMVASILPPVIALISGYIAFVGGKNVPVKTRLLMPGGLVLMLVMLQLATWYMKLYTMSPGES
;
A
#
# COMPACT_ATOMS: atom_id res chain seq x y z
N MET A 1 13.29 4.76 -37.56
CA MET A 1 12.22 5.73 -37.26
C MET A 1 11.14 5.17 -36.32
N ASN A 2 10.86 3.86 -36.30
CA ASN A 2 9.90 3.24 -35.37
C ASN A 2 10.38 3.26 -33.90
N HIS A 3 11.68 2.99 -33.66
CA HIS A 3 12.26 2.96 -32.30
C HIS A 3 12.13 4.26 -31.49
N VAL A 4 12.07 5.42 -32.15
CA VAL A 4 11.93 6.73 -31.49
C VAL A 4 10.48 6.98 -31.08
N LYS A 5 9.51 6.50 -31.87
CA LYS A 5 8.09 6.58 -31.53
C LYS A 5 7.76 5.70 -30.33
N ASP A 6 8.28 4.47 -30.30
CA ASP A 6 8.11 3.56 -29.15
C ASP A 6 8.68 4.15 -27.85
N LEU A 7 9.85 4.81 -27.92
CA LEU A 7 10.42 5.49 -26.74
C LEU A 7 9.50 6.60 -26.23
N THR A 8 8.97 7.41 -27.15
CA THR A 8 8.15 8.58 -26.78
C THR A 8 6.81 8.15 -26.17
N GLU A 9 6.19 7.09 -26.71
CA GLU A 9 4.96 6.51 -26.15
C GLU A 9 5.18 5.89 -24.76
N ASN A 10 6.29 5.15 -24.58
CA ASN A 10 6.65 4.59 -23.28
C ASN A 10 6.88 5.68 -22.22
N PHE A 11 7.59 6.76 -22.55
CA PHE A 11 7.81 7.89 -21.65
C PHE A 11 6.50 8.60 -21.27
N SER A 12 5.60 8.78 -22.24
CA SER A 12 4.29 9.40 -21.98
C SER A 12 3.44 8.58 -21.01
N THR A 13 3.44 7.26 -21.17
CA THR A 13 2.73 6.30 -20.32
C THR A 13 3.32 6.27 -18.91
N LEU A 14 4.64 6.29 -18.81
CA LEU A 14 5.36 6.33 -17.54
C LEU A 14 5.05 7.62 -16.77
N SER A 15 4.99 8.77 -17.46
CA SER A 15 4.63 10.04 -16.83
C SER A 15 3.20 10.03 -16.26
N LYS A 16 2.23 9.48 -17.01
CA LYS A 16 0.84 9.34 -16.56
C LYS A 16 0.74 8.43 -15.34
N ALA A 17 1.45 7.29 -15.36
CA ALA A 17 1.53 6.41 -14.21
C ALA A 17 2.11 7.13 -12.98
N LEU A 18 3.16 7.94 -13.17
CA LEU A 18 3.82 8.64 -12.07
C LEU A 18 2.90 9.67 -11.39
N VAL A 19 2.06 10.37 -12.16
CA VAL A 19 1.06 11.31 -11.62
C VAL A 19 0.03 10.59 -10.74
N ILE A 20 -0.39 9.38 -11.13
CA ILE A 20 -1.34 8.56 -10.36
C ILE A 20 -0.68 8.00 -9.10
N LEU A 21 0.57 7.54 -9.21
CA LEU A 21 1.29 6.92 -8.10
C LEU A 21 1.80 7.93 -7.05
N ALA A 22 2.17 9.15 -7.44
CA ALA A 22 2.71 10.17 -6.55
C ALA A 22 1.87 10.45 -5.29
N PRO A 23 0.54 10.73 -5.37
CA PRO A 23 -0.28 10.99 -4.19
C PRO A 23 -0.45 9.75 -3.29
N LEU A 24 -0.51 8.56 -3.88
CA LEU A 24 -0.56 7.30 -3.12
C LEU A 24 0.73 7.07 -2.33
N PHE A 25 1.88 7.29 -2.98
CA PHE A 25 3.20 7.24 -2.33
C PHE A 25 3.33 8.28 -1.21
N ALA A 26 2.88 9.51 -1.44
CA ALA A 26 2.89 10.55 -0.43
C ALA A 26 2.02 10.19 0.78
N GLY A 27 0.80 9.69 0.55
CA GLY A 27 -0.10 9.21 1.61
C GLY A 27 0.49 8.04 2.41
N CYS A 28 1.13 7.10 1.71
CA CYS A 28 1.83 5.96 2.29
C CYS A 28 2.96 6.41 3.25
N LEU A 29 3.80 7.35 2.80
CA LEU A 29 4.90 7.89 3.61
C LEU A 29 4.38 8.71 4.80
N LEU A 30 3.40 9.60 4.59
CA LEU A 30 2.81 10.42 5.65
C LEU A 30 2.13 9.55 6.72
N GLY A 31 1.34 8.55 6.31
CA GLY A 31 0.68 7.63 7.23
C GLY A 31 1.68 6.80 8.03
N SER A 32 2.74 6.33 7.37
CA SER A 32 3.83 5.58 8.03
C SER A 32 4.60 6.44 9.02
N LEU A 33 4.92 7.69 8.65
CA LEU A 33 5.61 8.65 9.53
C LEU A 33 4.75 9.01 10.74
N PHE A 34 3.44 9.19 10.54
CA PHE A 34 2.50 9.51 11.60
C PHE A 34 2.39 8.36 12.61
N LEU A 35 2.14 7.12 12.15
CA LEU A 35 2.07 5.96 13.04
C LEU A 35 3.41 5.66 13.71
N ALA A 36 4.52 5.74 12.98
CA ALA A 36 5.85 5.51 13.54
C ALA A 36 6.19 6.54 14.64
N SER A 37 5.78 7.79 14.46
CA SER A 37 5.93 8.85 15.47
C SER A 37 5.06 8.57 16.70
N LEU A 38 3.78 8.24 16.52
CA LEU A 38 2.88 7.83 17.61
C LEU A 38 3.43 6.65 18.42
N TYR A 39 3.87 5.60 17.73
CA TYR A 39 4.41 4.40 18.36
C TYR A 39 5.76 4.62 19.04
N ARG A 40 6.57 5.59 18.59
CA ARG A 40 7.80 5.98 19.27
C ARG A 40 7.52 6.50 20.68
N PHE A 41 6.47 7.33 20.84
CA PHE A 41 6.09 7.86 22.14
C PHE A 41 5.55 6.78 23.08
N VAL A 42 4.90 5.73 22.54
CA VAL A 42 4.28 4.67 23.34
C VAL A 42 5.26 3.55 23.72
N LEU A 43 6.08 3.07 22.77
CA LEU A 43 6.90 1.86 22.97
C LEU A 43 8.38 2.12 23.24
N CYS A 44 8.86 3.37 23.12
CA CYS A 44 10.26 3.75 23.32
C CYS A 44 11.25 2.85 22.51
N GLU A 45 10.81 2.42 21.33
CA GLU A 45 11.51 1.51 20.42
C GLU A 45 12.38 2.30 19.43
N ARG A 46 13.23 1.60 18.67
CA ARG A 46 14.09 2.25 17.66
C ARG A 46 13.21 2.72 16.51
N TRP A 47 12.99 4.03 16.44
CA TRP A 47 12.12 4.69 15.45
C TRP A 47 12.32 4.19 14.00
N LEU A 48 13.57 3.99 13.57
CA LEU A 48 13.88 3.46 12.23
C LEU A 48 13.30 2.06 11.97
N ARG A 49 13.37 1.16 12.96
CA ARG A 49 12.84 -0.21 12.82
C ARG A 49 11.31 -0.16 12.73
N THR A 50 10.69 0.65 13.58
CA THR A 50 9.23 0.87 13.57
C THR A 50 8.76 1.45 12.23
N LEU A 51 9.47 2.47 11.71
CA LEU A 51 9.20 3.08 10.41
C LEU A 51 9.28 2.04 9.29
N MET A 52 10.36 1.23 9.23
CA MET A 52 10.52 0.20 8.19
C MET A 52 9.37 -0.80 8.17
N VAL A 53 8.90 -1.24 9.35
CA VAL A 53 7.75 -2.15 9.46
C VAL A 53 6.49 -1.49 8.90
N PHE A 54 6.17 -0.27 9.35
CA PHE A 54 4.98 0.43 8.86
C PHE A 54 5.02 0.71 7.36
N VAL A 55 6.18 1.13 6.84
CA VAL A 55 6.40 1.33 5.41
C VAL A 55 6.19 0.03 4.64
N ALA A 56 6.73 -1.10 5.10
CA ALA A 56 6.53 -2.38 4.42
C ALA A 56 5.05 -2.77 4.34
N PHE A 57 4.31 -2.62 5.44
CA PHE A 57 2.87 -2.91 5.50
C PHE A 57 2.05 -1.94 4.64
N SER A 58 2.35 -0.63 4.68
CA SER A 58 1.62 0.37 3.90
C SER A 58 1.86 0.19 2.39
N PHE A 59 3.10 -0.10 1.98
CA PHE A 59 3.43 -0.39 0.58
C PHE A 59 2.73 -1.65 0.08
N PHE A 60 2.70 -2.70 0.89
CA PHE A 60 2.00 -3.93 0.54
C PHE A 60 0.48 -3.67 0.38
N GLY A 61 -0.13 -2.97 1.34
CA GLY A 61 -1.54 -2.58 1.27
C GLY A 61 -1.86 -1.72 0.05
N MET A 62 -1.04 -0.70 -0.23
CA MET A 62 -1.19 0.18 -1.40
C MET A 62 -1.09 -0.59 -2.71
N THR A 63 -0.10 -1.46 -2.86
CA THR A 63 0.12 -2.27 -4.07
C THR A 63 -1.09 -3.14 -4.35
N VAL A 64 -1.55 -3.87 -3.33
CA VAL A 64 -2.76 -4.69 -3.43
C VAL A 64 -3.97 -3.84 -3.77
N GLY A 65 -4.19 -2.73 -3.06
CA GLY A 65 -5.33 -1.86 -3.28
C GLY A 65 -5.37 -1.30 -4.70
N MET A 66 -4.21 -0.99 -5.28
CA MET A 66 -4.15 -0.58 -6.69
C MET A 66 -4.59 -1.68 -7.65
N PHE A 67 -4.13 -2.92 -7.45
CA PHE A 67 -4.56 -4.06 -8.28
C PHE A 67 -6.06 -4.35 -8.14
N VAL A 68 -6.59 -4.27 -6.92
CA VAL A 68 -8.02 -4.46 -6.64
C VAL A 68 -8.85 -3.35 -7.27
N GLY A 69 -8.42 -2.09 -7.14
CA GLY A 69 -9.14 -0.93 -7.69
C GLY A 69 -9.09 -0.84 -9.21
N ALA A 70 -8.02 -1.34 -9.84
CA ALA A 70 -7.88 -1.41 -11.29
C ALA A 70 -8.63 -2.61 -11.92
N SER A 71 -9.07 -3.59 -11.12
CA SER A 71 -9.74 -4.77 -11.64
C SER A 71 -11.20 -4.48 -12.04
N SER A 72 -11.55 -4.80 -13.29
CA SER A 72 -12.93 -4.70 -13.80
C SER A 72 -13.84 -5.82 -13.30
N GLN A 73 -13.30 -6.86 -12.64
CA GLN A 73 -14.07 -7.99 -12.17
C GLN A 73 -14.59 -7.76 -10.74
N PRO A 74 -15.91 -7.74 -10.51
CA PRO A 74 -16.49 -7.48 -9.18
C PRO A 74 -16.13 -8.55 -8.15
N MET A 75 -15.86 -9.78 -8.61
CA MET A 75 -15.41 -10.89 -7.78
C MET A 75 -14.04 -10.61 -7.15
N VAL A 76 -13.11 -10.03 -7.92
CA VAL A 76 -11.77 -9.64 -7.42
C VAL A 76 -11.90 -8.52 -6.40
N ALA A 77 -12.74 -7.51 -6.68
CA ALA A 77 -12.97 -6.39 -5.75
C ALA A 77 -13.51 -6.84 -4.37
N SER A 78 -14.27 -7.93 -4.33
CA SER A 78 -14.97 -8.38 -3.12
C SER A 78 -14.20 -9.45 -2.35
N ILE A 79 -13.50 -10.36 -3.05
CA ILE A 79 -12.85 -11.54 -2.44
C ILE A 79 -11.37 -11.27 -2.11
N LEU A 80 -10.67 -10.47 -2.93
CA LEU A 80 -9.23 -10.27 -2.77
C LEU A 80 -8.87 -9.55 -1.45
N PRO A 81 -9.58 -8.48 -1.02
CA PRO A 81 -9.22 -7.78 0.22
C PRO A 81 -9.33 -8.67 1.47
N PRO A 82 -10.43 -9.42 1.71
CA PRO A 82 -10.51 -10.35 2.83
C PRO A 82 -9.44 -11.44 2.80
N VAL A 83 -9.18 -12.03 1.63
CA VAL A 83 -8.16 -13.09 1.47
C VAL A 83 -6.77 -12.55 1.81
N ILE A 84 -6.44 -11.34 1.34
CA ILE A 84 -5.14 -10.73 1.61
C ILE A 84 -5.01 -10.32 3.08
N ALA A 85 -6.09 -9.81 3.70
CA ALA A 85 -6.12 -9.57 5.14
C ALA A 85 -5.86 -10.86 5.95
N LEU A 86 -6.46 -11.98 5.54
CA LEU A 86 -6.30 -13.28 6.19
C LEU A 86 -4.86 -13.80 6.05
N ILE A 87 -4.31 -13.77 4.83
CA ILE A 87 -2.95 -14.25 4.53
C ILE A 87 -1.91 -13.38 5.24
N SER A 88 -2.05 -12.05 5.16
CA SER A 88 -1.14 -11.13 5.84
C SER A 88 -1.20 -11.25 7.36
N GLY A 89 -2.40 -11.41 7.94
CA GLY A 89 -2.58 -11.70 9.35
C GLY A 89 -1.94 -13.02 9.78
N TYR A 90 -2.07 -14.07 8.96
CA TYR A 90 -1.44 -15.36 9.21
C TYR A 90 0.08 -15.28 9.13
N ILE A 91 0.64 -14.62 8.11
CA ILE A 91 2.09 -14.41 7.97
C ILE A 91 2.63 -13.59 9.15
N ALA A 92 1.92 -12.53 9.55
CA ALA A 92 2.29 -11.75 10.73
C ALA A 92 2.26 -12.61 12.00
N PHE A 93 1.24 -13.45 12.18
CA PHE A 93 1.12 -14.34 13.33
C PHE A 93 2.26 -15.37 13.41
N VAL A 94 2.51 -16.09 12.31
CA VAL A 94 3.56 -17.12 12.22
C VAL A 94 4.94 -16.48 12.29
N GLY A 95 5.18 -15.44 11.51
CA GLY A 95 6.44 -14.69 11.49
C GLY A 95 6.75 -14.07 12.85
N GLY A 96 5.73 -13.60 13.58
CA GLY A 96 5.87 -13.01 14.91
C GLY A 96 6.26 -13.99 16.02
N LYS A 97 6.28 -15.30 15.78
CA LYS A 97 6.58 -16.31 16.82
C LYS A 97 8.01 -16.24 17.35
N ASN A 98 8.97 -15.87 16.50
CA ASN A 98 10.40 -15.78 16.86
C ASN A 98 10.89 -14.34 17.02
N VAL A 99 9.98 -13.36 16.98
CA VAL A 99 10.32 -11.93 17.00
C VAL A 99 10.15 -11.39 18.42
N PRO A 100 11.04 -10.48 18.89
CA PRO A 100 10.88 -9.84 20.20
C PRO A 100 9.47 -9.27 20.41
N VAL A 101 8.96 -9.43 21.63
CA VAL A 101 7.59 -9.03 22.03
C VAL A 101 7.26 -7.58 21.64
N LYS A 102 8.24 -6.68 21.76
CA LYS A 102 8.10 -5.27 21.38
C LYS A 102 7.76 -5.06 19.90
N THR A 103 8.40 -5.81 18.99
CA THR A 103 8.07 -5.77 17.56
C THR A 103 6.74 -6.45 17.27
N ARG A 104 6.38 -7.47 18.04
CA ARG A 104 5.09 -8.17 17.89
C ARG A 104 3.91 -7.24 18.16
N LEU A 105 4.07 -6.29 19.07
CA LEU A 105 3.12 -5.21 19.33
C LEU A 105 2.96 -4.21 18.17
N LEU A 106 3.93 -4.13 17.25
CA LEU A 106 3.83 -3.29 16.05
C LEU A 106 2.98 -3.93 14.95
N MET A 107 2.92 -5.26 14.90
CA MET A 107 2.20 -6.00 13.86
C MET A 107 0.71 -5.65 13.74
N PRO A 108 -0.09 -5.57 14.81
CA PRO A 108 -1.50 -5.18 14.68
C PRO A 108 -1.64 -3.75 14.15
N GLY A 109 -0.79 -2.81 14.57
CA GLY A 109 -0.77 -1.45 14.02
C GLY A 109 -0.42 -1.44 12.53
N GLY A 110 0.58 -2.24 12.13
CA GLY A 110 0.98 -2.40 10.73
C GLY A 110 -0.13 -2.99 9.86
N LEU A 111 -0.84 -4.01 10.36
CA LEU A 111 -2.01 -4.58 9.68
C LEU A 111 -3.15 -3.57 9.52
N VAL A 112 -3.44 -2.77 10.55
CA VAL A 112 -4.46 -1.70 10.43
C VAL A 112 -4.04 -0.68 9.38
N LEU A 113 -2.78 -0.22 9.39
CA LEU A 113 -2.26 0.71 8.38
C LEU A 113 -2.33 0.10 6.97
N MET A 114 -1.98 -1.17 6.82
CA MET A 114 -2.08 -1.91 5.56
C MET A 114 -3.52 -1.91 5.04
N LEU A 115 -4.51 -2.22 5.89
CA LEU A 115 -5.93 -2.24 5.50
C LEU A 115 -6.44 -0.85 5.12
N VAL A 116 -6.05 0.19 5.87
CA VAL A 116 -6.40 1.57 5.55
C VAL A 116 -5.82 1.97 4.19
N MET A 117 -4.53 1.70 3.96
CA MET A 117 -3.86 2.02 2.68
C MET A 117 -4.43 1.22 1.52
N LEU A 118 -4.82 -0.04 1.74
CA LEU A 118 -5.51 -0.86 0.76
C LEU A 118 -6.84 -0.23 0.35
N GLN A 119 -7.67 0.19 1.31
CA GLN A 119 -8.95 0.81 1.00
C GLN A 119 -8.79 2.16 0.30
N LEU A 120 -7.84 2.99 0.77
CA LEU A 120 -7.51 4.28 0.16
C LEU A 120 -7.04 4.11 -1.29
N ALA A 121 -6.11 3.18 -1.54
CA ALA A 121 -5.61 2.89 -2.89
C ALA A 121 -6.69 2.29 -3.80
N THR A 122 -7.56 1.42 -3.26
CA THR A 122 -8.69 0.85 -4.01
C THR A 122 -9.67 1.93 -4.43
N TRP A 123 -10.04 2.81 -3.50
CA TRP A 123 -10.96 3.91 -3.75
C TRP A 123 -10.38 4.92 -4.74
N TYR A 124 -9.12 5.32 -4.54
CA TYR A 124 -8.42 6.25 -5.43
C TYR A 124 -8.31 5.69 -6.85
N MET A 125 -7.91 4.42 -7.01
CA MET A 125 -7.85 3.80 -8.34
C MET A 125 -9.22 3.64 -8.99
N LYS A 126 -10.27 3.32 -8.21
CA LYS A 126 -11.64 3.28 -8.75
C LYS A 126 -12.10 4.63 -9.27
N LEU A 127 -11.80 5.72 -8.55
CA LEU A 127 -12.13 7.06 -9.04
C LEU A 127 -11.42 7.39 -10.35
N TYR A 128 -10.14 7.02 -10.45
CA TYR A 128 -9.34 7.26 -11.65
C TYR A 128 -9.78 6.39 -12.83
N THR A 129 -10.21 5.14 -12.61
CA THR A 129 -10.68 4.24 -13.68
C THR A 129 -12.14 4.47 -14.06
N MET A 130 -12.97 4.99 -13.13
CA MET A 130 -14.38 5.32 -13.40
C MET A 130 -14.59 6.70 -14.01
N SER A 131 -13.62 7.63 -13.91
CA SER A 131 -13.72 8.94 -14.57
C SER A 131 -13.55 8.76 -16.08
N PRO A 132 -14.65 8.76 -16.88
CA PRO A 132 -14.58 8.56 -18.31
C PRO A 132 -14.37 9.95 -18.92
N GLY A 133 -13.13 10.42 -18.99
CA GLY A 133 -12.91 11.79 -19.44
C GLY A 133 -11.47 12.25 -19.49
N GLU A 134 -10.57 11.43 -20.04
CA GLU A 134 -9.35 11.89 -20.73
C GLU A 134 -8.73 10.70 -21.49
N SER A 135 -9.36 10.37 -22.62
CA SER A 135 -8.76 9.69 -23.77
C SER A 135 -7.90 10.67 -24.55
#